data_AF-A0A066WN37-F1
#
_entry.id   AF-A0A066WN37-F1
#
_cell.length_a   1.000
_cell.length_b   1.000
_cell.length_c   1.000
_cell.angle_alpha   90.00
_cell.angle_beta   90.00
_cell.angle_gamma   90.00
#
_symmetry.space_group_name_H-M   'P 1'
#
loop_
_entity.id
_entity.type
_entity.pdbx_description
1 polymer ?
#
loop_
_entity_poly.entity_id
_entity_poly.type
_entity_poly.pdbx_seq_one_letter_code
_entity_poly.pdbx_strand_id
1 'polypeptide(L)'
;MLNKIYTHGQKLILAAGLLFCFVLVRFYEDELFYDPFLNYFRGDYNQMPLPEFDFSKLSLSLLFRYTVNMLISLGLIYVIFKDKMMVRFSIYIYIIAFFVLILSLFLVLHYYGADNNFLVFYIRRFLIQPLFVILFIPAFYYQKRNS
;
A
#
# COMPACT_ATOMS: atom_id res chain seq x y z
N MET A 1 -26.66 -26.54 -9.21
CA MET A 1 -25.63 -25.86 -10.04
C MET A 1 -25.70 -24.33 -9.99
N LEU A 2 -26.89 -23.70 -9.90
CA LEU A 2 -27.04 -22.23 -9.84
C LEU A 2 -26.35 -21.54 -8.64
N ASN A 3 -26.35 -22.16 -7.45
CA ASN A 3 -25.69 -21.58 -6.27
C ASN A 3 -24.19 -21.35 -6.44
N LYS A 4 -23.52 -22.13 -7.31
CA LYS A 4 -22.08 -22.00 -7.58
C LYS A 4 -21.80 -20.79 -8.47
N ILE A 5 -22.67 -20.49 -9.43
CA ILE A 5 -22.57 -19.31 -10.32
C ILE A 5 -22.84 -18.02 -9.53
N TYR A 6 -23.87 -18.02 -8.67
CA TYR A 6 -24.20 -16.86 -7.84
C TYR A 6 -23.08 -16.49 -6.86
N THR A 7 -22.38 -17.49 -6.32
CA THR A 7 -21.21 -17.25 -5.45
C THR A 7 -20.00 -16.67 -6.20
N HIS A 8 -19.85 -16.93 -7.50
CA HIS A 8 -18.81 -16.29 -8.30
C HIS A 8 -19.16 -14.84 -8.64
N GLY A 9 -20.43 -14.55 -8.95
CA GLY A 9 -20.91 -13.17 -9.16
C GLY A 9 -20.75 -12.29 -7.92
N GLN A 10 -21.15 -12.78 -6.75
CA GLN A 10 -20.97 -12.05 -5.49
C GLN A 10 -19.50 -11.76 -5.16
N LYS A 11 -18.59 -12.72 -5.40
CA LYS A 11 -17.15 -12.51 -5.23
C LYS A 11 -16.61 -11.41 -6.14
N LEU A 12 -17.05 -11.38 -7.40
CA LEU A 12 -16.66 -10.37 -8.37
C LEU A 12 -17.12 -8.97 -7.96
N ILE A 13 -18.36 -8.84 -7.51
CA ILE A 13 -18.91 -7.56 -7.04
C ILE A 13 -18.13 -7.06 -5.81
N LEU A 14 -17.86 -7.94 -4.84
CA LEU A 14 -17.08 -7.58 -3.65
C LEU A 14 -15.63 -7.19 -4.00
N ALA A 15 -14.99 -7.93 -4.90
CA ALA A 15 -13.64 -7.61 -5.36
C ALA A 15 -13.61 -6.26 -6.11
N ALA A 16 -14.58 -6.00 -6.98
CA ALA A 16 -14.72 -4.72 -7.68
C ALA A 16 -14.95 -3.57 -6.69
N GLY A 17 -15.78 -3.77 -5.67
CA GLY A 17 -15.99 -2.79 -4.60
C GLY A 17 -14.70 -2.46 -3.85
N LEU A 18 -13.89 -3.48 -3.51
CA LEU A 18 -12.59 -3.26 -2.86
C LEU A 18 -11.58 -2.57 -3.77
N LEU A 19 -11.57 -2.89 -5.07
CA LEU A 19 -10.76 -2.18 -6.05
C LEU A 19 -11.17 -0.71 -6.17
N PHE A 20 -12.47 -0.44 -6.14
CA PHE A 20 -12.97 0.94 -6.11
C PHE A 20 -12.55 1.68 -4.85
N CYS A 21 -12.53 1.02 -3.68
CA CYS A 21 -12.00 1.62 -2.45
C CYS A 21 -10.53 2.05 -2.60
N PHE A 22 -9.68 1.29 -3.31
CA PHE A 22 -8.31 1.75 -3.59
C PHE A 22 -8.28 3.03 -4.43
N VAL A 23 -9.18 3.14 -5.42
CA VAL A 23 -9.31 4.36 -6.23
C VAL A 23 -9.75 5.54 -5.38
N LEU A 24 -10.70 5.34 -4.45
CA LEU A 24 -11.14 6.41 -3.54
C LEU A 24 -10.00 6.87 -2.63
N VAL A 25 -9.24 5.94 -2.03
CA VAL A 25 -8.08 6.28 -1.19
C VAL A 25 -7.05 7.09 -1.99
N ARG A 26 -6.86 6.76 -3.27
CA ARG A 26 -5.96 7.50 -4.17
C ARG A 26 -6.51 8.87 -4.55
N PHE A 27 -7.82 8.99 -4.75
CA PHE A 27 -8.45 10.25 -5.14
C PHE A 27 -8.43 11.27 -4.00
N TYR A 28 -8.77 10.85 -2.79
CA TYR A 28 -8.77 11.71 -1.60
C TYR A 28 -7.39 11.81 -0.94
N GLU A 29 -6.32 11.46 -1.64
CA GLU A 29 -5.00 11.41 -1.01
C GLU A 29 -4.48 12.78 -0.57
N ASP A 30 -4.82 13.83 -1.33
CA ASP A 30 -4.39 15.21 -1.10
C ASP A 30 -5.12 15.87 0.09
N GLU A 31 -6.36 15.43 0.39
CA GLU A 31 -7.18 16.01 1.46
C GLU A 31 -7.09 15.24 2.79
N LEU A 32 -7.04 13.91 2.73
CA LEU A 32 -7.08 13.06 3.94
C LEU A 32 -5.74 12.94 4.65
N PHE A 33 -4.65 13.32 4.00
CA PHE A 33 -3.31 12.92 4.44
C PHE A 33 -2.29 14.02 4.21
N TYR A 34 -1.44 14.21 5.20
CA TYR A 34 -0.36 15.19 5.17
C TYR A 34 0.88 14.57 4.48
N ASP A 35 1.19 15.05 3.28
CA ASP A 35 2.36 14.59 2.52
C ASP A 35 2.99 15.70 1.65
N PRO A 36 3.92 16.50 2.21
CA PRO A 36 4.56 17.60 1.48
C PRO A 36 5.42 17.11 0.30
N PHE A 37 5.88 15.86 0.36
CA PHE A 37 6.66 15.27 -0.73
C PHE A 37 5.82 15.04 -1.98
N LEU A 38 4.50 14.92 -1.87
CA LEU A 38 3.67 14.70 -3.07
C LEU A 38 3.77 15.88 -4.04
N ASN A 39 3.77 17.12 -3.52
CA ASN A 39 3.96 18.32 -4.34
C ASN A 39 5.40 18.45 -4.84
N TYR A 40 6.38 18.08 -4.02
CA TYR A 40 7.80 18.07 -4.41
C TYR A 40 8.06 17.19 -5.64
N PHE A 41 7.58 15.93 -5.63
CA PHE A 41 7.77 15.02 -6.76
C PHE A 41 6.84 15.28 -7.96
N ARG A 42 5.84 16.16 -7.83
CA ARG A 42 5.06 16.68 -8.98
C ARG A 42 5.80 17.79 -9.73
N GLY A 43 6.75 18.48 -9.09
CA GLY A 43 7.57 19.56 -9.66
C GLY A 43 8.97 19.11 -10.11
N ASP A 44 9.89 20.07 -10.27
CA ASP A 44 11.28 19.80 -10.70
C ASP A 44 12.16 19.38 -9.52
N TYR A 45 11.96 18.14 -9.06
CA TYR A 45 12.63 17.57 -7.89
C TYR A 45 14.14 17.39 -8.06
N ASN A 46 14.70 17.56 -9.26
CA ASN A 46 16.16 17.45 -9.46
C ASN A 46 16.92 18.71 -9.02
N GLN A 47 16.24 19.86 -8.88
CA GLN A 47 16.89 21.15 -8.57
C GLN A 47 16.40 21.78 -7.26
N MET A 48 15.35 21.24 -6.64
CA MET A 48 14.77 21.78 -5.41
C MET A 48 15.29 21.04 -4.15
N PRO A 49 15.58 21.76 -3.06
CA PRO A 49 15.87 21.12 -1.77
C PRO A 49 14.64 20.38 -1.25
N LEU A 50 14.84 19.38 -0.38
CA LEU A 50 13.75 18.67 0.26
C LEU A 50 12.82 19.65 1.00
N PRO A 51 11.49 19.49 0.89
CA PRO A 51 10.56 20.37 1.59
C PRO A 51 10.69 20.19 3.10
N GLU A 52 10.47 21.25 3.87
CA GLU A 52 10.30 21.13 5.32
C GLU A 52 9.06 20.29 5.63
N PHE A 53 9.21 19.32 6.53
CA PHE A 53 8.13 18.41 6.90
C PHE A 53 8.07 18.19 8.40
N ASP A 54 6.85 18.08 8.92
CA ASP A 54 6.62 17.68 10.30
C ASP A 54 6.73 16.16 10.43
N PHE A 55 7.76 15.67 11.14
CA PHE A 55 8.00 14.24 11.34
C PHE A 55 6.79 13.50 11.93
N SER A 56 6.16 14.09 12.96
CA SER A 56 5.00 13.49 13.65
C SER A 56 3.77 13.41 12.75
N LYS A 57 3.45 14.48 12.02
CA LYS A 57 2.30 14.49 11.09
C LYS A 57 2.53 13.55 9.91
N LEU A 58 3.73 13.52 9.34
CA LEU A 58 4.08 12.65 8.23
C LEU A 58 4.01 11.17 8.64
N SER A 59 4.63 10.80 9.76
CA SER A 59 4.63 9.42 10.26
C SER A 59 3.21 8.92 10.56
N LEU A 60 2.39 9.75 11.23
CA LEU A 60 0.99 9.41 11.51
C LEU A 60 0.17 9.26 10.22
N SER A 61 0.39 10.16 9.25
CA SER A 61 -0.30 10.11 7.98
C SER A 61 0.09 8.87 7.16
N LEU A 62 1.37 8.51 7.12
CA LEU A 62 1.87 7.29 6.48
C LEU A 62 1.34 6.04 7.17
N LEU A 63 1.30 6.02 8.50
CA LEU A 63 0.71 4.92 9.27
C LEU A 63 -0.77 4.72 8.91
N PHE A 64 -1.55 5.81 8.87
CA PHE A 64 -2.96 5.75 8.53
C PHE A 64 -3.17 5.27 7.08
N ARG A 65 -2.43 5.84 6.11
CA ARG A 65 -2.47 5.41 4.70
C ARG A 65 -2.16 3.93 4.55
N TYR A 66 -1.05 3.50 5.14
CA TYR A 66 -0.59 2.12 5.05
C TYR A 66 -1.60 1.16 5.65
N THR A 67 -2.17 1.51 6.81
CA THR A 67 -3.19 0.70 7.49
C THR A 67 -4.45 0.55 6.64
N VAL A 68 -4.96 1.63 6.05
CA VAL A 68 -6.15 1.57 5.18
C VAL A 68 -5.87 0.68 3.96
N ASN A 69 -4.74 0.88 3.28
CA ASN A 69 -4.35 0.06 2.14
C ASN A 69 -4.16 -1.42 2.51
N MET A 70 -3.56 -1.70 3.66
CA MET A 70 -3.39 -3.04 4.20
C MET A 70 -4.76 -3.70 4.43
N LEU A 71 -5.70 -3.01 5.10
CA LEU A 71 -7.04 -3.57 5.37
C LEU A 71 -7.81 -3.88 4.10
N ILE A 72 -7.81 -2.98 3.11
CA ILE A 72 -8.45 -3.23 1.81
C ILE A 72 -7.76 -4.41 1.09
N SER A 73 -6.44 -4.48 1.13
CA SER A 73 -5.66 -5.56 0.51
C SER A 73 -5.96 -6.92 1.14
N LEU A 74 -6.01 -6.99 2.47
CA LEU A 74 -6.36 -8.21 3.20
C LEU A 74 -7.79 -8.65 2.92
N GLY A 75 -8.72 -7.68 2.82
CA GLY A 75 -10.08 -7.93 2.36
C GLY A 75 -10.11 -8.55 0.96
N LEU A 76 -9.30 -8.02 0.04
CA LEU A 76 -9.24 -8.53 -1.34
C LEU A 76 -8.68 -9.96 -1.38
N ILE A 77 -7.59 -10.22 -0.66
CA ILE A 77 -7.00 -11.56 -0.53
C ILE A 77 -8.01 -12.53 0.07
N TYR A 78 -8.75 -12.14 1.10
CA TYR A 78 -9.79 -12.97 1.69
C TYR A 78 -10.92 -13.28 0.71
N VAL A 79 -11.39 -12.30 -0.07
CA VAL A 79 -12.47 -12.50 -1.05
C VAL A 79 -12.03 -13.47 -2.17
N ILE A 80 -10.79 -13.35 -2.63
CA ILE A 80 -10.23 -14.17 -3.72
C ILE A 80 -9.99 -15.61 -3.24
N PHE A 81 -9.23 -15.78 -2.15
CA PHE A 81 -8.75 -17.10 -1.73
C PHE A 81 -9.66 -17.81 -0.71
N LYS A 82 -10.45 -17.04 0.05
CA LYS A 82 -11.28 -17.48 1.19
C LYS A 82 -10.50 -18.32 2.22
N ASP A 83 -9.21 -18.05 2.35
CA ASP A 83 -8.31 -18.78 3.24
C ASP A 83 -7.79 -17.86 4.35
N LYS A 84 -8.17 -18.17 5.60
CA LYS A 84 -7.75 -17.39 6.78
C LYS A 84 -6.24 -17.52 7.07
N MET A 85 -5.61 -18.62 6.66
CA MET A 85 -4.17 -18.84 6.85
C MET A 85 -3.37 -17.88 5.96
N MET A 86 -3.75 -17.74 4.68
CA MET A 86 -3.13 -16.80 3.75
C MET A 86 -3.29 -15.34 4.21
N VAL A 87 -4.46 -14.97 4.73
CA VAL A 87 -4.69 -13.63 5.28
C VAL A 87 -3.80 -13.37 6.50
N ARG A 88 -3.71 -14.32 7.45
CA ARG A 88 -2.83 -14.19 8.62
C ARG A 88 -1.36 -14.05 8.21
N PHE A 89 -0.91 -14.85 7.27
CA PHE A 89 0.44 -14.75 6.73
C PHE A 89 0.71 -13.37 6.10
N SER A 90 -0.25 -12.88 5.31
CA SER A 90 -0.17 -11.53 4.72
C SER A 90 -0.05 -10.44 5.78
N ILE A 91 -0.83 -10.53 6.87
CA ILE A 91 -0.78 -9.57 7.99
C ILE A 91 0.64 -9.45 8.54
N TYR A 92 1.31 -10.59 8.80
CA TYR A 92 2.68 -10.57 9.31
C TYR A 92 3.65 -9.89 8.34
N ILE A 93 3.57 -10.20 7.03
CA ILE A 93 4.43 -9.55 6.04
C ILE A 93 4.15 -8.05 5.97
N TYR A 94 2.88 -7.62 5.95
CA TYR A 94 2.53 -6.21 5.93
C TYR A 94 3.10 -5.47 7.15
N ILE A 95 3.01 -6.05 8.36
CA ILE A 95 3.54 -5.42 9.57
C ILE A 95 5.07 -5.29 9.49
N ILE A 96 5.77 -6.37 9.14
CA ILE A 96 7.23 -6.35 9.03
C ILE A 96 7.68 -5.36 7.96
N ALA A 97 7.04 -5.40 6.79
CA ALA A 97 7.35 -4.51 5.69
C ALA A 97 7.13 -3.04 6.06
N PHE A 98 6.08 -2.73 6.85
CA PHE A 98 5.85 -1.37 7.32
C PHE A 98 7.02 -0.84 8.14
N PHE A 99 7.47 -1.59 9.14
CA PHE A 99 8.58 -1.19 10.00
C PHE A 99 9.89 -1.05 9.23
N VAL A 100 10.17 -1.97 8.30
CA VAL A 100 11.37 -1.90 7.45
C VAL A 100 11.32 -0.68 6.55
N LEU A 101 10.19 -0.43 5.88
CA LEU A 101 10.05 0.68 4.94
C LEU A 101 10.04 2.04 5.63
N ILE A 102 9.34 2.18 6.77
CA ILE A 102 9.29 3.45 7.49
C ILE A 102 10.65 3.80 8.08
N LEU A 103 11.39 2.82 8.61
CA LEU A 103 12.75 3.02 9.10
C LEU A 103 13.68 3.40 7.94
N SER A 104 13.59 2.68 6.82
CA SER A 104 14.38 2.98 5.63
C SER A 104 14.09 4.38 5.09
N LEU A 105 12.82 4.81 5.07
CA LEU A 105 12.43 6.15 4.62
C LEU A 105 13.12 7.23 5.47
N PHE A 106 13.04 7.12 6.79
CA PHE A 106 13.62 8.12 7.68
C PHE A 106 15.16 8.10 7.68
N LEU A 107 15.78 6.94 7.54
CA LEU A 107 17.23 6.84 7.33
C LEU A 107 17.64 7.54 6.04
N VAL A 108 16.95 7.29 4.93
CA VAL A 108 17.30 7.93 3.65
C VAL A 108 17.11 9.45 3.73
N LEU A 109 16.01 9.91 4.31
CA LEU A 109 15.75 11.35 4.49
C LEU A 109 16.80 12.03 5.38
N HIS A 110 17.26 11.36 6.45
CA HIS A 110 18.24 11.94 7.37
C HIS A 110 19.67 11.96 6.82
N TYR A 111 20.11 10.88 6.16
CA TYR A 111 21.50 10.72 5.73
C TYR A 111 21.80 11.20 4.31
N TYR A 112 20.85 11.05 3.37
CA TYR A 112 21.11 11.30 1.95
C TYR A 112 20.43 12.55 1.40
N GLY A 113 19.54 13.19 2.16
CA GLY A 113 18.91 14.45 1.75
C GLY A 113 18.33 14.39 0.32
N ALA A 114 18.57 15.46 -0.45
CA ALA A 114 18.11 15.60 -1.84
C ALA A 114 18.94 14.80 -2.86
N ASP A 115 20.11 14.26 -2.48
CA ASP A 115 21.02 13.60 -3.42
C ASP A 115 20.48 12.25 -3.92
N ASN A 116 19.57 11.63 -3.17
CA ASN A 116 18.96 10.33 -3.50
C ASN A 116 17.42 10.38 -3.58
N ASN A 117 16.89 11.36 -4.31
CA ASN A 117 15.46 11.52 -4.54
C ASN A 117 14.76 10.27 -5.10
N PHE A 118 15.46 9.46 -5.90
CA PHE A 118 14.93 8.20 -6.40
C PHE A 118 14.62 7.19 -5.29
N LEU A 119 15.49 7.04 -4.29
CA LEU A 119 15.28 6.09 -3.19
C LEU A 119 14.06 6.48 -2.34
N VAL A 120 13.98 7.76 -1.97
CA VAL A 120 12.83 8.31 -1.22
C VAL A 120 11.53 8.05 -1.99
N PHE A 121 11.55 8.29 -3.30
CA PHE A 121 10.41 8.07 -4.17
C PHE A 121 9.94 6.62 -4.20
N TYR A 122 10.85 5.66 -4.39
CA TYR A 122 10.49 4.24 -4.43
C TYR A 122 10.00 3.72 -3.08
N ILE A 123 10.64 4.09 -1.98
CA ILE A 123 10.20 3.69 -0.63
C ILE A 123 8.79 4.23 -0.35
N ARG A 124 8.54 5.51 -0.69
CA ARG A 124 7.21 6.12 -0.54
C ARG A 124 6.15 5.41 -1.35
N ARG A 125 6.44 4.98 -2.57
CA ARG A 125 5.48 4.22 -3.41
C ARG A 125 5.08 2.89 -2.75
N PHE A 126 6.02 2.17 -2.14
CA PHE A 126 5.70 0.95 -1.40
C PHE A 126 4.83 1.18 -0.15
N LEU A 127 4.97 2.33 0.52
CA LEU A 127 4.17 2.69 1.68
C LEU A 127 2.76 3.20 1.30
N ILE A 128 2.66 3.97 0.22
CA ILE A 128 1.44 4.69 -0.15
C ILE A 128 0.56 3.88 -1.11
N GLN A 129 1.15 3.07 -1.99
CA GLN A 129 0.43 2.30 -3.00
C GLN A 129 0.23 0.85 -2.55
N PRO A 130 -0.88 0.19 -2.95
CA PRO A 130 -1.15 -1.20 -2.59
C PRO A 130 -0.30 -2.21 -3.40
N LEU A 131 1.01 -2.00 -3.53
CA LEU A 131 1.90 -2.84 -4.34
C LEU A 131 2.00 -4.28 -3.80
N PHE A 132 1.92 -4.46 -2.49
CA PHE A 132 1.94 -5.79 -1.86
C PHE A 132 0.79 -6.68 -2.32
N VAL A 133 -0.40 -6.13 -2.58
CA VAL A 133 -1.54 -6.96 -3.01
C VAL A 133 -1.31 -7.53 -4.41
N ILE A 134 -0.70 -6.72 -5.29
CA ILE A 134 -0.32 -7.12 -6.64
C ILE A 134 0.72 -8.26 -6.59
N LEU A 135 1.62 -8.23 -5.61
CA LEU A 135 2.60 -9.30 -5.38
C LEU A 135 1.98 -10.56 -4.76
N PHE A 136 1.11 -10.39 -3.77
CA PHE A 136 0.55 -11.51 -2.98
C PHE A 136 -0.47 -12.34 -3.74
N ILE A 137 -1.30 -11.72 -4.60
CA ILE A 137 -2.29 -12.46 -5.39
C ILE A 137 -1.65 -13.56 -6.26
N PRO A 138 -0.66 -13.29 -7.14
CA PRO A 138 -0.03 -14.34 -7.92
C PRO A 138 0.74 -15.33 -7.03
N ALA A 139 1.42 -14.87 -5.98
CA ALA A 139 2.16 -15.74 -5.07
C ALA A 139 1.25 -16.79 -4.41
N PHE A 140 0.12 -16.36 -3.83
CA PHE A 140 -0.84 -17.27 -3.22
C PHE A 140 -1.57 -18.13 -4.25
N TYR A 141 -1.79 -17.61 -5.46
CA TYR A 141 -2.35 -18.41 -6.55
C TYR A 141 -1.44 -19.60 -6.89
N TYR A 142 -0.13 -19.37 -7.03
CA TYR A 142 0.83 -20.45 -7.27
C TYR A 142 0.93 -21.43 -6.10
N GLN A 143 0.97 -20.92 -4.86
CA GLN A 143 1.01 -21.76 -3.66
C GLN A 143 -0.22 -22.68 -3.58
N LYS A 144 -1.41 -22.15 -3.86
CA LYS A 144 -2.66 -22.93 -3.82
C LYS A 144 -2.77 -23.96 -4.93
N ARG A 145 -2.10 -23.74 -6.07
CA ARG A 145 -2.08 -24.71 -7.18
C ARG A 145 -1.17 -25.90 -6.91
N ASN A 146 -0.11 -25.69 -6.14
CA ASN A 146 0.89 -26.71 -5.84
C ASN A 146 0.69 -27.41 -4.48
N SER A 147 -0.32 -27.00 -3.69
CA SER A 147 -0.68 -27.61 -2.40
C SER A 147 -1.97 -28.40 -2.51
#